data_AF-A0A951UJN1-F1
#
_entry.id   AF-A0A951UJN1-F1
#
_cell.length_a   1.000
_cell.length_b   1.000
_cell.length_c   1.000
_cell.angle_alpha   90.00
_cell.angle_beta   90.00
_cell.angle_gamma   90.00
#
_symmetry.space_group_name_H-M   'P 1'
#
loop_
_entity.id
_entity.type
_entity.pdbx_description
1 polymer ?
#
loop_
_entity_poly.entity_id
_entity_poly.type
_entity_poly.pdbx_seq_one_letter_code
_entity_poly.pdbx_strand_id
1 'polypeptide(L)'
;MKSMTLNDFADLGTVIGIFFVAAGLMLSIQQFKFSRTMDYMEHLSDPSIIETRAIVDEWLASSNDDNERIEALNKDHKLHIHVRAFLSFCNQIAIAYRFGAIHKAMAFDIWFPFVPYYWEKLEFYILWRRSQGYKVGENFERFTKDIQTFQAKQGKAIYRGKRH
;
A
#
# COMPACT_ATOMS: atom_id res chain seq x y z
N MET A 1 -48.23 -2.75 -30.17
CA MET A 1 -47.19 -3.47 -29.41
C MET A 1 -46.50 -4.44 -30.34
N LYS A 2 -45.18 -4.31 -30.56
CA LYS A 2 -44.41 -5.31 -31.30
C LYS A 2 -44.30 -6.58 -30.44
N SER A 3 -44.68 -7.75 -30.97
CA SER A 3 -44.49 -9.03 -30.29
C SER A 3 -43.03 -9.45 -30.38
N MET A 4 -42.38 -9.69 -29.24
CA MET A 4 -41.04 -10.30 -29.22
C MET A 4 -41.10 -11.72 -29.78
N THR A 5 -40.15 -12.02 -30.66
CA THR A 5 -39.92 -13.33 -31.25
C THR A 5 -39.06 -14.21 -30.35
N LEU A 6 -39.05 -15.53 -30.59
CA LEU A 6 -38.22 -16.47 -29.81
C LEU A 6 -36.72 -16.12 -29.86
N ASN A 7 -36.27 -15.53 -30.98
CA ASN A 7 -34.90 -15.04 -31.14
C ASN A 7 -34.61 -13.84 -30.24
N ASP A 8 -35.58 -12.93 -30.05
CA ASP A 8 -35.45 -11.80 -29.13
C ASP A 8 -35.32 -12.28 -27.68
N PHE A 9 -35.94 -13.40 -27.30
CA PHE A 9 -35.77 -14.03 -25.99
C PHE A 9 -34.40 -14.71 -25.81
N ALA A 10 -33.89 -15.37 -26.85
CA ALA A 10 -32.56 -15.98 -26.84
C ALA A 10 -31.44 -14.93 -26.76
N ASP A 11 -31.58 -13.81 -27.48
CA ASP A 11 -30.66 -12.68 -27.42
C ASP A 11 -30.71 -12.01 -26.04
N LEU A 12 -31.91 -11.82 -25.47
CA LEU A 12 -32.06 -11.29 -24.10
C LEU A 12 -31.41 -12.22 -23.06
N GLY A 13 -31.63 -13.53 -23.16
CA GLY A 13 -31.02 -14.53 -22.29
C GLY A 13 -29.49 -14.56 -22.40
N THR A 14 -28.96 -14.36 -23.61
CA THR A 14 -27.51 -14.27 -23.84
C THR A 14 -26.92 -13.00 -23.24
N VAL A 15 -27.58 -11.84 -23.40
CA VAL A 15 -27.16 -10.57 -22.78
C VAL A 15 -27.19 -10.66 -21.26
N ILE A 16 -28.26 -11.23 -20.69
CA ILE A 16 -28.38 -11.45 -19.24
C ILE A 16 -27.30 -12.42 -18.74
N GLY A 17 -27.04 -13.51 -19.47
CA GLY A 17 -25.98 -14.46 -19.15
C GLY A 17 -24.59 -13.84 -19.14
N ILE A 18 -24.25 -13.06 -20.18
CA ILE A 18 -23.00 -12.31 -20.27
C ILE A 18 -22.88 -11.31 -19.11
N PHE A 19 -23.98 -10.62 -18.77
CA PHE A 19 -24.01 -9.70 -17.64
C PHE A 19 -23.68 -10.40 -16.31
N PHE A 20 -24.31 -11.54 -16.02
CA PHE A 20 -24.02 -12.30 -14.81
C PHE A 20 -22.58 -12.85 -14.77
N VAL A 21 -22.03 -13.29 -15.90
CA VAL A 21 -20.63 -13.72 -16.00
C VAL A 21 -19.68 -12.56 -15.73
N ALA A 22 -19.93 -11.39 -16.33
CA ALA A 22 -19.12 -10.20 -16.10
C ALA A 22 -19.20 -9.71 -14.64
N ALA A 23 -20.40 -9.72 -14.05
CA ALA A 23 -20.60 -9.39 -12.65
C ALA A 23 -19.88 -10.37 -11.71
N GLY A 24 -19.98 -11.67 -11.98
CA GLY A 24 -19.28 -12.71 -11.22
C GLY A 24 -17.77 -12.59 -11.30
N LEU A 25 -17.23 -12.29 -12.48
CA LEU A 25 -15.80 -12.03 -12.67
C LEU A 25 -15.34 -10.78 -11.89
N MET A 26 -16.14 -9.70 -11.92
CA MET A 26 -15.83 -8.48 -11.21
C MET A 26 -15.80 -8.69 -9.69
N LEU A 27 -16.79 -9.40 -9.14
CA LEU A 27 -16.82 -9.77 -7.72
C LEU A 27 -15.64 -10.65 -7.34
N SER A 28 -15.28 -11.63 -8.18
CA SER A 28 -14.12 -12.50 -7.96
C SER A 28 -12.81 -11.71 -7.93
N ILE A 29 -12.63 -10.74 -8.83
CA ILE A 29 -11.46 -9.86 -8.84
C ILE A 29 -11.42 -8.99 -7.57
N GLN A 30 -12.57 -8.48 -7.11
CA GLN A 30 -12.64 -7.70 -5.87
C GLN A 30 -12.26 -8.56 -4.65
N GLN A 31 -12.81 -9.76 -4.55
CA GLN A 31 -12.54 -10.68 -3.45
C GLN A 31 -11.07 -11.14 -3.43
N PHE A 32 -10.48 -11.40 -4.60
CA PHE A 32 -9.05 -11.69 -4.71
C PHE A 32 -8.19 -10.54 -4.19
N LYS A 33 -8.48 -9.29 -4.59
CA LYS A 33 -7.75 -8.11 -4.09
C LYS A 33 -7.92 -7.92 -2.58
N PHE A 34 -9.09 -8.23 -2.03
CA PHE A 34 -9.34 -8.19 -0.59
C PHE A 34 -8.46 -9.22 0.14
N SER A 35 -8.48 -10.49 -0.30
CA SER A 35 -7.62 -11.55 0.26
C SER A 35 -6.15 -11.16 0.22
N ARG A 36 -5.66 -10.68 -0.93
CA ARG A 36 -4.27 -10.22 -1.06
C ARG A 36 -3.93 -9.08 -0.11
N THR A 37 -4.87 -8.17 0.14
CA THR A 37 -4.66 -7.07 1.10
C THR A 37 -4.50 -7.62 2.52
N MET A 38 -5.33 -8.60 2.90
CA MET A 38 -5.24 -9.29 4.19
C MET A 38 -3.95 -10.08 4.33
N ASP A 39 -3.49 -10.80 3.30
CA ASP A 39 -2.20 -11.51 3.33
C ASP A 39 -1.03 -10.56 3.69
N TYR A 40 -1.00 -9.36 3.10
CA TYR A 40 0.04 -8.37 3.43
C TYR A 40 -0.09 -7.83 4.87
N MET A 41 -1.30 -7.79 5.44
CA MET A 41 -1.48 -7.48 6.86
C MET A 41 -1.01 -8.61 7.76
N GLU A 42 -1.32 -9.86 7.41
CA GLU A 42 -0.84 -11.02 8.16
C GLU A 42 0.70 -11.08 8.14
N HIS A 43 1.32 -10.70 7.02
CA HIS A 43 2.77 -10.64 6.94
C HIS A 43 3.40 -9.55 7.82
N LEU A 44 2.69 -8.47 8.18
CA LEU A 44 3.14 -7.54 9.24
C LEU A 44 3.17 -8.21 10.62
N SER A 45 2.28 -9.18 10.83
CA SER A 45 2.17 -9.92 12.08
C SER A 45 3.09 -11.14 12.13
N ASP A 46 3.89 -11.37 11.08
CA ASP A 46 4.94 -12.39 11.08
C ASP A 46 5.99 -12.01 12.15
N PRO A 47 6.34 -12.93 13.08
CA PRO A 47 7.35 -12.67 14.11
C PRO A 47 8.66 -12.11 13.56
N SER A 48 9.08 -12.54 12.37
CA SER A 48 10.33 -12.09 11.74
C SER A 48 10.28 -10.62 11.29
N ILE A 49 9.11 -10.16 10.82
CA ILE A 49 8.88 -8.77 10.43
C ILE A 49 8.68 -7.90 11.67
N ILE A 50 8.02 -8.41 12.71
CA ILE A 50 7.88 -7.72 14.00
C ILE A 50 9.26 -7.45 14.62
N GLU A 51 10.14 -8.45 14.67
CA GLU A 51 11.49 -8.29 15.21
C GLU A 51 12.32 -7.30 14.37
N THR A 52 12.27 -7.44 13.04
CA THR A 52 12.93 -6.50 12.12
C THR A 52 12.44 -5.08 12.33
N ARG A 53 11.13 -4.88 12.49
CA ARG A 53 10.54 -3.58 12.78
C ARG A 53 10.99 -3.03 14.12
N ALA A 54 11.01 -3.84 15.17
CA ALA A 54 11.45 -3.42 16.50
C ALA A 54 12.89 -2.92 16.49
N ILE A 55 13.79 -3.63 15.80
CA ILE A 55 15.20 -3.21 15.63
C ILE A 55 15.29 -1.88 14.87
N VAL A 56 14.49 -1.70 13.81
CA VAL A 56 14.45 -0.45 13.05
C VAL A 56 13.89 0.70 13.90
N ASP A 57 12.84 0.45 14.69
CA ASP A 57 12.25 1.44 15.59
C ASP A 57 13.25 1.86 16.68
N GLU A 58 14.00 0.91 17.25
CA GLU A 58 15.05 1.19 18.24
C GLU A 58 16.17 2.06 17.64
N TRP A 59 16.61 1.74 16.42
CA TRP A 59 17.59 2.56 15.71
C TRP A 59 17.06 3.95 15.34
N LEU A 60 15.81 4.07 14.90
CA LEU A 60 15.18 5.37 14.64
C LEU A 60 15.09 6.21 15.93
N ALA A 61 14.96 5.56 17.09
CA ALA A 61 14.94 6.21 18.41
C ALA A 61 16.34 6.46 19.01
N SER A 62 17.41 5.88 18.46
CA SER A 62 18.74 5.88 19.10
C SER A 62 19.43 7.24 19.13
N SER A 63 19.06 8.14 18.21
CA SER A 63 19.54 9.52 18.15
C SER A 63 18.48 10.39 17.46
N ASN A 64 18.54 11.71 17.63
CA ASN A 64 17.79 12.68 16.85
C ASN A 64 18.56 13.21 15.63
N ASP A 65 19.86 12.91 15.51
CA ASP A 65 20.70 13.29 14.37
C ASP A 65 20.75 12.18 13.33
N ASP A 66 20.36 12.50 12.10
CA ASP A 66 20.38 11.60 10.95
C ASP A 66 21.80 11.13 10.60
N ASN A 67 22.82 11.97 10.82
CA ASN A 67 24.22 11.59 10.57
C ASN A 67 24.69 10.53 11.56
N GLU A 68 24.34 10.67 12.84
CA GLU A 68 24.67 9.67 13.87
C GLU A 68 23.97 8.34 13.57
N ARG A 69 22.71 8.36 13.13
CA ARG A 69 21.99 7.16 12.70
C ARG A 69 22.64 6.48 11.49
N ILE A 70 23.12 7.25 10.51
CA ILE A 70 23.88 6.73 9.36
C ILE A 70 25.22 6.14 9.80
N GLU A 71 25.92 6.78 10.74
CA GLU A 71 27.19 6.27 11.26
C GLU A 71 27.00 4.94 11.98
N ALA A 72 25.91 4.78 12.74
CA ALA A 72 25.54 3.51 13.36
C ALA A 72 25.36 2.39 12.32
N LEU A 73 24.70 2.68 11.18
CA LEU A 73 24.54 1.72 10.08
C LEU A 73 25.87 1.31 9.42
N ASN A 74 26.83 2.23 9.36
CA ASN A 74 28.15 1.93 8.81
C ASN A 74 28.98 1.04 9.75
N LYS A 75 28.75 1.15 11.07
CA LYS A 75 29.42 0.35 12.10
C LYS A 75 28.77 -1.02 12.31
N ASP A 76 27.45 -1.12 12.14
CA ASP A 76 26.69 -2.35 12.33
C ASP A 76 26.06 -2.86 11.03
N HIS A 77 26.70 -3.89 10.46
CA HIS A 77 26.21 -4.54 9.25
C HIS A 77 24.87 -5.26 9.44
N LYS A 78 24.59 -5.83 10.61
CA LYS A 78 23.33 -6.54 10.87
C LYS A 78 22.17 -5.55 10.94
N LEU A 79 22.34 -4.44 11.64
CA LEU A 79 21.36 -3.37 11.67
C LEU A 79 21.01 -2.90 10.26
N HIS A 80 22.03 -2.70 9.42
CA HIS A 80 21.82 -2.30 8.04
C HIS A 80 21.04 -3.34 7.21
N ILE A 81 21.21 -4.64 7.47
CA ILE A 81 20.38 -5.69 6.86
C ILE A 81 18.91 -5.53 7.29
N HIS A 82 18.63 -5.31 8.57
CA HIS A 82 17.26 -5.11 9.07
C HIS A 82 16.59 -3.88 8.46
N VAL A 83 17.30 -2.73 8.40
CA VAL A 83 16.77 -1.51 7.77
C VAL A 83 16.47 -1.74 6.28
N ARG A 84 17.33 -2.46 5.57
CA ARG A 84 17.09 -2.81 4.16
C ARG A 84 15.91 -3.76 3.98
N ALA A 85 15.79 -4.79 4.84
CA ALA A 85 14.69 -5.73 4.80
C ALA A 85 13.35 -5.03 5.06
N PHE A 86 13.31 -4.16 6.06
CA PHE A 86 12.14 -3.36 6.39
C PHE A 86 11.74 -2.41 5.26
N LEU A 87 12.70 -1.66 4.69
CA LEU A 87 12.41 -0.78 3.54
C LEU A 87 11.93 -1.58 2.32
N SER A 88 12.49 -2.78 2.10
CA SER A 88 12.03 -3.68 1.03
C SER A 88 10.59 -4.08 1.24
N PHE A 89 10.21 -4.45 2.46
CA PHE A 89 8.82 -4.77 2.82
C PHE A 89 7.87 -3.60 2.54
N CYS A 90 8.20 -2.38 2.99
CA CYS A 90 7.42 -1.17 2.70
C CYS A 90 7.26 -0.94 1.18
N ASN A 91 8.33 -1.16 0.42
CA ASN A 91 8.33 -1.01 -1.03
C ASN A 91 7.49 -2.10 -1.73
N GLN A 92 7.45 -3.33 -1.22
CA GLN A 92 6.60 -4.41 -1.75
C GLN A 92 5.11 -4.08 -1.62
N ILE A 93 4.68 -3.55 -0.47
CA ILE A 93 3.30 -3.09 -0.28
C ILE A 93 2.97 -1.97 -1.28
N ALA A 94 3.87 -1.00 -1.41
CA ALA A 94 3.69 0.11 -2.36
C ALA A 94 3.63 -0.35 -3.82
N ILE A 95 4.39 -1.37 -4.18
CA ILE A 95 4.34 -2.03 -5.50
C ILE A 95 3.01 -2.74 -5.69
N ALA A 96 2.54 -3.51 -4.70
CA ALA A 96 1.27 -4.21 -4.74
C ALA A 96 0.09 -3.22 -4.90
N TYR A 97 0.16 -2.08 -4.22
CA TYR A 97 -0.75 -0.96 -4.41
C TYR A 97 -0.71 -0.43 -5.86
N ARG A 98 0.50 -0.11 -6.35
CA ARG A 98 0.70 0.49 -7.68
C ARG A 98 0.15 -0.40 -8.80
N PHE A 99 0.36 -1.71 -8.72
CA PHE A 99 -0.13 -2.67 -9.72
C PHE A 99 -1.60 -3.06 -9.51
N GLY A 100 -2.29 -2.48 -8.52
CA GLY A 100 -3.69 -2.77 -8.24
C GLY A 100 -3.93 -4.21 -7.78
N ALA A 101 -2.91 -4.86 -7.23
CA ALA A 101 -2.96 -6.21 -6.68
C ALA A 101 -3.63 -6.26 -5.30
N ILE A 102 -3.82 -5.10 -4.66
CA ILE A 102 -4.55 -4.93 -3.40
C ILE A 102 -5.73 -3.97 -3.59
N HIS A 103 -6.69 -4.01 -2.67
CA HIS A 103 -7.89 -3.18 -2.72
C HIS A 103 -7.59 -1.76 -2.23
N LYS A 104 -7.80 -0.74 -3.09
CA LYS A 104 -7.30 0.63 -2.84
C LYS A 104 -7.85 1.30 -1.58
N ALA A 105 -9.17 1.26 -1.35
CA ALA A 105 -9.77 1.93 -0.19
C ALA A 105 -9.28 1.30 1.12
N MET A 106 -9.41 -0.02 1.20
CA MET A 106 -8.89 -0.82 2.31
C MET A 106 -7.38 -0.61 2.55
N ALA A 107 -6.57 -0.57 1.48
CA ALA A 107 -5.15 -0.30 1.59
C ALA A 107 -4.88 1.09 2.20
N PHE A 108 -5.65 2.11 1.84
CA PHE A 108 -5.52 3.41 2.49
C PHE A 108 -5.92 3.37 3.96
N ASP A 109 -7.01 2.72 4.32
CA ASP A 109 -7.47 2.65 5.72
C ASP A 109 -6.46 1.90 6.61
N ILE A 110 -5.94 0.78 6.12
CA ILE A 110 -4.98 -0.06 6.85
C ILE A 110 -3.62 0.63 6.96
N TRP A 111 -3.09 1.11 5.84
CA TRP A 111 -1.70 1.54 5.75
C TRP A 111 -1.51 3.02 6.07
N PHE A 112 -2.60 3.78 6.22
CA PHE A 112 -2.55 5.20 6.55
C PHE A 112 -1.71 5.54 7.79
N PRO A 113 -1.86 4.89 8.95
CA PRO A 113 -1.03 5.23 10.12
C PRO A 113 0.43 4.78 9.95
N PHE A 114 0.69 3.79 9.10
CA PHE A 114 1.98 3.12 8.98
C PHE A 114 2.89 3.75 7.91
N VAL A 115 2.40 3.86 6.68
CA VAL A 115 3.21 4.23 5.51
C VAL A 115 3.76 5.66 5.58
N PRO A 116 2.95 6.71 5.83
CA PRO A 116 3.43 8.07 5.99
C PRO A 116 4.41 8.22 7.17
N TYR A 117 4.12 7.57 8.31
CA TYR A 117 4.98 7.61 9.50
C TYR A 117 6.38 7.09 9.19
N TYR A 118 6.47 5.89 8.60
CA TYR A 118 7.76 5.30 8.27
C TYR A 118 8.45 5.98 7.09
N TRP A 119 7.70 6.55 6.14
CA TRP A 119 8.29 7.35 5.07
C TRP A 119 9.04 8.54 5.64
N GLU A 120 8.40 9.32 6.51
CA GLU A 120 9.01 10.49 7.14
C GLU A 120 10.25 10.11 7.95
N LYS A 121 10.17 9.04 8.74
CA LYS A 121 11.30 8.58 9.57
C LYS A 121 12.46 8.00 8.76
N LEU A 122 12.22 7.41 7.59
CA LEU A 122 13.25 6.78 6.77
C LEU A 122 13.73 7.66 5.61
N GLU A 123 13.17 8.86 5.44
CA GLU A 123 13.49 9.74 4.31
C GLU A 123 15.00 10.04 4.25
N PHE A 124 15.63 10.37 5.38
CA PHE A 124 17.07 10.63 5.45
C PHE A 124 17.90 9.45 4.95
N TYR A 125 17.55 8.23 5.36
CA TYR A 125 18.24 7.01 4.95
C TYR A 125 18.05 6.75 3.46
N ILE A 126 16.83 6.94 2.95
CA ILE A 126 16.53 6.79 1.52
C ILE A 126 17.33 7.79 0.70
N LEU A 127 17.41 9.05 1.13
CA LEU A 127 18.20 10.09 0.47
C LEU A 127 19.71 9.78 0.51
N TRP A 128 20.22 9.31 1.64
CA TRP A 128 21.60 8.85 1.78
C TRP A 128 21.92 7.67 0.83
N ARG A 129 21.02 6.69 0.70
CA ARG A 129 21.20 5.60 -0.28
C ARG A 129 21.13 6.10 -1.72
N ARG A 130 20.25 7.06 -2.01
CA ARG A 130 20.15 7.66 -3.35
C ARG A 130 21.40 8.44 -3.72
N SER A 131 22.03 9.15 -2.77
CA SER A 131 23.30 9.87 -3.02
C SER A 131 24.47 8.92 -3.33
N GLN A 132 24.38 7.67 -2.88
CA GLN A 132 25.31 6.59 -3.24
C GLN A 132 24.98 5.90 -4.58
N GLY A 133 23.95 6.34 -5.30
CA GLY A 133 23.56 5.80 -6.61
C GLY A 133 22.51 4.68 -6.58
N TYR A 134 21.94 4.35 -5.42
CA TYR A 134 20.90 3.32 -5.32
C TYR A 134 19.51 3.88 -5.65
N LYS A 135 18.71 3.12 -6.39
CA LYS A 135 17.30 3.43 -6.66
C LYS A 135 16.39 2.76 -5.62
N VAL A 136 16.18 3.44 -4.49
CA VAL A 136 15.35 2.95 -3.38
C VAL A 136 14.24 3.93 -3.02
N GLY A 137 13.15 3.40 -2.46
CA GLY A 137 12.06 4.19 -1.88
C GLY A 137 11.09 4.86 -2.86
N GLU A 138 11.26 4.77 -4.19
CA GLU A 138 10.39 5.47 -5.15
C GLU A 138 8.91 5.08 -5.07
N ASN A 139 8.60 3.77 -5.01
CA ASN A 139 7.18 3.38 -4.88
C ASN A 139 6.65 3.71 -3.49
N PHE A 140 7.48 3.59 -2.45
CA PHE A 140 7.10 3.95 -1.09
C PHE A 140 6.75 5.45 -0.99
N GLU A 141 7.60 6.32 -1.53
CA GLU A 141 7.37 7.76 -1.65
C GLU A 141 6.04 8.07 -2.34
N ARG A 142 5.81 7.43 -3.48
CA ARG A 142 4.59 7.62 -4.27
C ARG A 142 3.35 7.16 -3.48
N PHE A 143 3.43 6.01 -2.82
CA PHE A 143 2.32 5.48 -2.05
C PHE A 143 1.98 6.38 -0.85
N THR A 144 2.98 6.93 -0.17
CA THR A 144 2.79 7.94 0.88
C THR A 144 2.06 9.17 0.35
N LYS A 145 2.48 9.73 -0.80
CA LYS A 145 1.82 10.88 -1.43
C LYS A 145 0.36 10.57 -1.81
N ASP A 146 0.10 9.37 -2.32
CA ASP A 146 -1.24 8.92 -2.70
C ASP A 146 -2.16 8.81 -1.48
N ILE A 147 -1.67 8.23 -0.38
CA ILE A 147 -2.39 8.16 0.92
C ILE A 147 -2.70 9.57 1.44
N GLN A 148 -1.70 10.45 1.53
CA GLN A 148 -1.87 11.81 2.04
C GLN A 148 -2.86 12.62 1.17
N THR A 149 -2.79 12.45 -0.15
CA THR A 149 -3.71 13.10 -1.10
C THR A 149 -5.15 12.60 -0.92
N PHE A 150 -5.34 11.30 -0.72
CA PHE A 150 -6.65 10.71 -0.47
C PHE A 150 -7.28 11.28 0.80
N GLN A 151 -6.51 11.39 1.87
CA GLN A 151 -6.99 11.98 3.12
C GLN A 151 -7.33 13.45 3.01
N ALA A 152 -6.49 14.25 2.35
CA ALA A 152 -6.77 15.66 2.13
C ALA A 152 -8.09 15.85 1.37
N LYS A 153 -8.43 14.93 0.45
CA LYS A 153 -9.71 14.92 -0.26
C LYS A 153 -10.88 14.51 0.64
N GLN A 154 -10.73 13.47 1.47
CA GLN A 154 -11.77 13.06 2.42
C GLN A 154 -12.04 14.14 3.48
N GLY A 155 -11.00 14.72 4.07
CA GLY A 155 -11.13 15.83 5.02
C GLY A 155 -11.87 17.01 4.40
N LYS A 156 -11.50 17.42 3.18
CA LYS A 156 -12.22 18.47 2.44
C LYS A 156 -13.69 18.13 2.15
N ALA A 157 -14.02 16.87 1.89
CA ALA A 157 -15.40 16.42 1.69
C ALA A 157 -16.23 16.53 2.97
N ILE A 158 -15.67 16.16 4.12
CA ILE A 158 -16.31 16.30 5.45
C ILE A 158 -16.56 17.79 5.78
N TYR A 159 -15.60 18.68 5.49
CA TYR A 159 -15.79 20.13 5.70
C TYR A 159 -16.82 20.77 4.77
N ARG A 160 -17.04 20.23 3.56
CA ARG A 160 -18.12 20.68 2.65
C ARG A 160 -19.48 20.14 3.05
N GLY A 161 -19.57 18.91 3.55
CA GLY A 161 -20.82 18.30 4.02
C GLY A 161 -21.37 18.89 5.32
N LYS A 162 -20.56 19.62 6.10
CA LYS A 162 -20.99 20.35 7.31
C LYS A 162 -21.43 21.80 7.05
N ARG A 163 -21.46 22.25 5.78
CA ARG A 163 -22.01 23.54 5.36
C ARG A 163 -23.36 23.35 4.67
N HIS A 164 -24.31 22.73 5.36
CA HIS A 164 -25.72 22.73 4.98
C HIS A 164 -26.56 22.82 6.25
#